data_AF-A0A969G4V8-F1
#
_entry.id   AF-A0A969G4V8-F1
#
_cell.length_a   1.000
_cell.length_b   1.000
_cell.length_c   1.000
_cell.angle_alpha   90.00
_cell.angle_beta   90.00
_cell.angle_gamma   90.00
#
_symmetry.space_group_name_H-M   'P 1'
#
loop_
_entity.id
_entity.type
_entity.pdbx_description
1 polymer ?
#
loop_
_entity_poly.entity_id
_entity_poly.type
_entity_poly.pdbx_seq_one_letter_code
_entity_poly.pdbx_strand_id
1 'polypeptide(L)'
;MKQLNLFKDDSTPYHVKKPRLIMGKQELIDWKQRVFNAQRQAMEFREQQSLFDMNSYNVSPLLAVRQADEIDPFSLDRKPFDFYRNPNVGGQCLIYFVIDHGLPIVLYVGETKLSAKQRWGNHDCELYNKRYIELHRKYDLPVAINISFWYDTPTRRSDRLKLEESLIKKFKSPFNKENWALWGQPFCKEAYI
;
A
#
# COMPACT_ATOMS: atom_id res chain seq x y z
N MET A 1 30.39 51.82 1.29
CA MET A 1 30.28 50.72 0.31
C MET A 1 30.52 49.41 1.04
N LYS A 2 29.53 48.50 1.11
CA LYS A 2 29.65 47.20 1.78
C LYS A 2 29.94 46.13 0.72
N GLN A 3 31.09 45.49 0.84
CA GLN A 3 31.51 44.36 0.00
C GLN A 3 30.70 43.12 0.39
N LEU A 4 30.01 42.51 -0.59
CA LEU A 4 29.30 41.25 -0.42
C LEU A 4 30.32 40.10 -0.51
N ASN A 5 30.53 39.39 0.59
CA ASN A 5 31.29 38.14 0.59
C ASN A 5 30.47 37.05 -0.12
N LEU A 6 30.80 36.78 -1.39
CA LEU A 6 30.06 35.86 -2.27
C LEU A 6 30.46 34.38 -2.09
N PHE A 7 31.47 34.08 -1.27
CA PHE A 7 31.92 32.71 -1.02
C PHE A 7 32.02 32.48 0.48
N LYS A 8 30.94 31.99 1.09
CA LYS A 8 31.05 31.19 2.30
C LYS A 8 31.44 29.79 1.84
N ASP A 9 32.65 29.42 2.22
CA ASP A 9 33.19 28.08 2.01
C ASP A 9 32.48 27.12 2.98
N ASP A 10 31.21 26.83 2.69
CA ASP A 10 30.48 25.75 3.33
C ASP A 10 31.01 24.46 2.68
N SER A 11 32.14 23.98 3.21
CA SER A 11 32.63 22.63 2.99
C SER A 11 31.65 21.62 3.56
N THR A 12 30.47 21.52 2.95
CA THR A 12 29.59 20.38 3.12
C THR A 12 30.36 19.17 2.62
N PRO A 13 30.61 18.13 3.45
CA PRO A 13 31.27 16.94 2.97
C PRO A 13 30.45 16.42 1.79
N TYR A 14 31.11 16.26 0.63
CA TYR A 14 30.52 15.64 -0.54
C TYR A 14 30.02 14.25 -0.13
N HIS A 15 28.75 14.14 0.21
CA HIS A 15 28.10 12.86 0.32
C HIS A 15 28.07 12.27 -1.08
N VAL A 16 29.00 11.36 -1.34
CA VAL A 16 28.95 10.48 -2.50
C VAL A 16 27.58 9.82 -2.46
N LYS A 17 26.66 10.28 -3.32
CA LYS A 17 25.35 9.65 -3.48
C LYS A 17 25.64 8.23 -3.94
N LYS A 18 25.54 7.27 -3.03
CA LYS A 18 25.60 5.85 -3.38
C LYS A 18 24.63 5.62 -4.53
N PRO A 19 25.04 4.94 -5.62
CA PRO A 19 24.17 4.71 -6.75
C PRO A 19 22.91 4.01 -6.24
N ARG A 20 21.76 4.62 -6.52
CA ARG A 20 20.47 4.04 -6.19
C ARG A 20 20.30 2.80 -7.05
N LEU A 21 20.19 1.63 -6.42
CA LEU A 21 19.75 0.41 -7.09
C LEU A 21 18.27 0.62 -7.47
N ILE A 22 18.05 0.95 -8.74
CA ILE A 22 16.72 1.07 -9.32
C ILE A 22 16.42 -0.27 -9.97
N MET A 23 15.38 -0.93 -9.48
CA MET A 23 14.84 -2.17 -10.05
C MET A 23 14.72 -2.05 -11.58
N GLY A 24 15.31 -2.99 -12.31
CA GLY A 24 15.26 -3.08 -13.77
C GLY A 24 13.86 -3.41 -14.30
N LYS A 25 13.67 -3.29 -15.62
CA LYS A 25 12.38 -3.57 -16.28
C LYS A 25 11.90 -5.01 -16.01
N GLN A 26 12.78 -5.99 -16.24
CA GLN A 26 12.43 -7.40 -16.03
C GLN A 26 12.18 -7.71 -14.55
N GLU A 27 13.03 -7.18 -13.67
CA GLU A 27 12.88 -7.33 -12.22
C GLU A 27 11.52 -6.78 -11.72
N LEU A 28 11.06 -5.65 -12.28
CA LEU A 28 9.75 -5.10 -11.96
C LEU A 28 8.60 -5.99 -12.43
N ILE A 29 8.70 -6.54 -13.64
CA ILE A 29 7.70 -7.48 -14.17
C ILE A 29 7.65 -8.73 -13.29
N ASP A 30 8.80 -9.33 -13.00
CA ASP A 30 8.90 -10.55 -12.20
C ASP A 30 8.42 -10.31 -10.77
N TRP A 31 8.78 -9.16 -10.18
CA TRP A 31 8.29 -8.74 -8.87
C TRP A 31 6.77 -8.63 -8.84
N LYS A 32 6.16 -7.96 -9.83
CA LYS A 32 4.70 -7.83 -9.94
C LYS A 32 4.03 -9.19 -10.07
N GLN A 33 4.59 -10.07 -10.90
CA GLN A 33 4.04 -11.40 -11.11
C GLN A 33 4.10 -12.25 -9.83
N ARG A 34 5.18 -12.16 -9.05
CA ARG A 34 5.27 -12.85 -7.75
C ARG A 34 4.22 -12.36 -6.75
N VAL A 35 4.02 -11.03 -6.67
CA VAL A 35 2.97 -10.44 -5.82
C VAL A 35 1.60 -10.92 -6.26
N PHE A 36 1.31 -10.84 -7.56
CA PHE A 36 0.05 -11.28 -8.13
C PHE A 36 -0.23 -12.75 -7.85
N ASN A 37 0.74 -13.64 -8.11
CA ASN A 37 0.58 -15.08 -7.87
C ASN A 37 0.32 -15.38 -6.39
N ALA A 38 1.03 -14.71 -5.46
CA ALA A 38 0.82 -14.90 -4.03
C ALA A 38 -0.58 -14.43 -3.58
N GLN A 39 -1.08 -13.32 -4.14
CA GLN A 39 -2.41 -12.80 -3.85
C GLN A 39 -3.51 -13.69 -4.45
N ARG A 40 -3.33 -14.17 -5.68
CA ARG A 40 -4.21 -15.14 -6.33
C ARG A 40 -4.35 -16.41 -5.51
N GLN A 41 -3.24 -17.01 -5.09
CA GLN A 41 -3.24 -18.21 -4.27
C GLN A 41 -3.98 -18.00 -2.94
N ALA A 42 -3.80 -16.84 -2.30
CA ALA A 42 -4.51 -16.51 -1.06
C ALA A 42 -6.04 -16.40 -1.27
N MET A 43 -6.48 -15.95 -2.44
CA MET A 43 -7.91 -15.89 -2.79
C MET A 43 -8.48 -17.26 -3.19
N GLU A 44 -7.73 -18.07 -3.95
CA GLU A 44 -8.16 -19.40 -4.42
C GLU A 44 -8.24 -20.44 -3.28
N PHE A 45 -7.29 -20.40 -2.33
CA PHE A 45 -7.31 -21.29 -1.16
C PHE A 45 -8.62 -21.16 -0.34
N ARG A 46 -9.24 -19.98 -0.38
CA ARG A 46 -10.53 -19.72 0.28
C ARG A 46 -11.71 -20.41 -0.40
N GLU A 47 -11.76 -20.40 -1.74
CA GLU A 47 -12.84 -21.08 -2.48
C GLU A 47 -12.94 -22.56 -2.08
N GLN A 48 -11.80 -23.16 -1.70
CA GLN A 48 -11.73 -24.54 -1.25
C GLN A 48 -12.07 -24.73 0.24
N GLN A 49 -11.72 -23.80 1.14
CA GLN A 49 -12.04 -23.90 2.57
C GLN A 49 -13.48 -23.51 2.92
N SER A 50 -14.11 -22.62 2.15
CA SER A 50 -15.51 -22.20 2.37
C SER A 50 -16.51 -23.36 2.34
N LEU A 51 -16.15 -24.52 1.80
CA LEU A 51 -16.97 -25.73 1.78
C LEU A 51 -17.06 -26.44 3.14
N PHE A 52 -16.17 -26.14 4.10
CA PHE A 52 -16.08 -26.86 5.39
C PHE A 52 -16.43 -26.02 6.63
N ASP A 53 -16.50 -24.70 6.54
CA ASP A 53 -16.70 -23.81 7.69
C ASP A 53 -18.17 -23.38 7.89
N MET A 54 -19.04 -24.33 8.23
CA MET A 54 -20.46 -24.06 8.50
C MET A 54 -20.84 -23.93 9.98
N ASN A 55 -19.90 -23.90 10.94
CA ASN A 55 -20.24 -23.65 12.35
C ASN A 55 -19.03 -23.25 13.21
N SER A 56 -18.92 -21.97 13.58
CA SER A 56 -18.34 -21.60 14.89
C SER A 56 -18.69 -20.16 15.24
N TYR A 57 -19.54 -20.00 16.25
CA TYR A 57 -19.79 -18.75 16.94
C TYR A 57 -18.81 -18.66 18.12
N ASN A 58 -18.15 -17.50 18.30
CA ASN A 58 -17.13 -17.15 19.32
C ASN A 58 -15.68 -17.47 18.98
N VAL A 59 -14.92 -16.50 18.42
CA VAL A 59 -13.66 -15.93 18.99
C VAL A 59 -13.34 -14.60 18.26
N SER A 60 -13.00 -13.53 18.99
CA SER A 60 -12.74 -12.19 18.43
C SER A 60 -11.65 -12.10 17.32
N PRO A 61 -10.55 -12.90 17.31
CA PRO A 61 -9.61 -12.95 16.19
C PRO A 61 -10.18 -13.64 14.94
N LEU A 62 -11.00 -14.68 15.12
CA LEU A 62 -11.68 -15.40 14.03
C LEU A 62 -12.70 -14.50 13.32
N LEU A 63 -13.35 -13.58 14.04
CA LEU A 63 -14.25 -12.59 13.43
C LEU A 63 -13.52 -11.61 12.51
N ALA A 64 -12.34 -11.12 12.90
CA ALA A 64 -11.56 -10.21 12.05
C ALA A 64 -11.02 -10.92 10.80
N VAL A 65 -10.61 -12.18 10.93
CA VAL A 65 -10.21 -13.04 9.80
C VAL A 65 -11.40 -13.28 8.86
N ARG A 66 -12.56 -13.66 9.39
CA ARG A 66 -13.78 -13.83 8.60
C ARG A 66 -14.24 -12.56 7.89
N GLN A 67 -14.22 -11.42 8.57
CA GLN A 67 -14.51 -10.12 7.94
C GLN A 67 -13.49 -9.78 6.86
N ALA A 68 -12.21 -10.04 7.09
CA ALA A 68 -11.18 -9.87 6.06
C ALA A 68 -11.43 -10.79 4.85
N ASP A 69 -12.00 -11.98 5.06
CA ASP A 69 -12.36 -12.92 4.01
C ASP A 69 -13.50 -12.41 3.14
N GLU A 70 -14.51 -11.76 3.73
CA GLU A 70 -15.67 -11.19 3.03
C GLU A 70 -15.33 -9.97 2.16
N ILE A 71 -14.25 -9.25 2.47
CA ILE A 71 -13.86 -8.07 1.71
C ILE A 71 -13.10 -8.49 0.44
N ASP A 72 -13.68 -8.16 -0.71
CA ASP A 72 -13.02 -8.15 -2.01
C ASP A 72 -12.65 -6.71 -2.40
N PRO A 73 -11.37 -6.31 -2.32
CA PRO A 73 -10.92 -4.97 -2.70
C PRO A 73 -11.18 -4.62 -4.17
N PHE A 74 -11.25 -5.63 -5.06
CA PHE A 74 -11.38 -5.42 -6.50
C PHE A 74 -12.81 -5.13 -6.94
N SER A 75 -13.80 -5.46 -6.10
CA SER A 75 -15.22 -5.16 -6.32
C SER A 75 -15.64 -3.78 -5.79
N LEU A 76 -14.76 -3.09 -5.07
CA LEU A 76 -15.05 -1.79 -4.46
C LEU A 76 -14.96 -0.63 -5.47
N ASP A 77 -15.69 0.45 -5.16
CA ASP A 77 -15.66 1.70 -5.91
C ASP A 77 -14.24 2.28 -6.00
N ARG A 78 -13.78 2.48 -7.23
CA ARG A 78 -12.47 3.07 -7.52
C ARG A 78 -12.54 4.57 -7.38
N LYS A 79 -11.64 5.14 -6.58
CA LYS A 79 -11.38 6.58 -6.53
C LYS A 79 -10.00 6.88 -7.12
N PRO A 80 -9.80 8.07 -7.70
CA PRO A 80 -8.46 8.53 -8.09
C PRO A 80 -7.53 8.50 -6.88
N PHE A 81 -6.28 8.10 -7.07
CA PHE A 81 -5.30 8.07 -5.98
C PHE A 81 -5.11 9.46 -5.33
N ASP A 82 -5.30 10.54 -6.08
CA ASP A 82 -5.19 11.92 -5.60
C ASP A 82 -6.49 12.48 -4.99
N PHE A 83 -7.47 11.63 -4.65
CA PHE A 83 -8.74 12.04 -4.02
C PHE A 83 -8.54 12.88 -2.74
N TYR A 84 -7.42 12.70 -2.02
CA TYR A 84 -7.08 13.45 -0.80
C TYR A 84 -6.85 14.94 -1.04
N ARG A 85 -6.68 15.36 -2.30
CA ARG A 85 -6.66 16.77 -2.68
C ARG A 85 -8.04 17.42 -2.59
N ASN A 86 -9.11 16.62 -2.49
CA ASN A 86 -10.45 17.09 -2.26
C ASN A 86 -10.73 17.24 -0.74
N PRO A 87 -10.96 18.46 -0.24
CA PRO A 87 -11.14 18.73 1.19
C PRO A 87 -12.45 18.19 1.79
N ASN A 88 -13.40 17.71 0.97
CA ASN A 88 -14.73 17.29 1.42
C ASN A 88 -14.82 15.80 1.82
N VAL A 89 -13.70 15.07 1.84
CA VAL A 89 -13.67 13.64 2.23
C VAL A 89 -13.17 13.50 3.67
N GLY A 90 -14.08 13.30 4.63
CA GLY A 90 -13.70 13.10 6.03
C GLY A 90 -14.83 12.64 6.96
N GLY A 91 -14.44 12.20 8.15
CA GLY A 91 -15.37 11.94 9.28
C GLY A 91 -15.79 10.49 9.51
N GLN A 92 -15.44 9.56 8.63
CA GLN A 92 -15.83 8.15 8.75
C GLN A 92 -14.61 7.24 8.99
N CYS A 93 -14.79 6.26 9.88
CA CYS A 93 -13.81 5.18 10.06
C CYS A 93 -13.88 4.27 8.83
N LEU A 94 -12.73 3.97 8.23
CA LEU A 94 -12.68 3.15 7.03
C LEU A 94 -11.38 2.34 6.95
N ILE A 95 -11.41 1.30 6.12
CA ILE A 95 -10.23 0.61 5.59
C ILE A 95 -10.09 1.05 4.13
N TYR A 96 -8.88 1.31 3.69
CA TYR A 96 -8.60 1.65 2.31
C TYR A 96 -7.54 0.74 1.70
N PHE A 97 -7.68 0.56 0.39
CA PHE A 97 -6.82 -0.29 -0.42
C PHE A 97 -6.22 0.54 -1.53
N VAL A 98 -4.90 0.52 -1.68
CA VAL A 98 -4.25 1.01 -2.89
C VAL A 98 -4.05 -0.17 -3.82
N ILE A 99 -4.59 -0.08 -5.03
CA ILE A 99 -4.66 -1.20 -5.98
C ILE A 99 -4.06 -0.74 -7.30
N ASP A 100 -3.19 -1.55 -7.90
CA ASP A 100 -2.88 -1.44 -9.33
C ASP A 100 -3.84 -2.34 -10.11
N HIS A 101 -4.63 -1.77 -11.02
CA HIS A 101 -5.52 -2.51 -11.90
C HIS A 101 -4.86 -2.92 -13.22
N GLY A 102 -3.64 -2.45 -13.53
CA GLY A 102 -2.88 -2.90 -14.70
C GLY A 102 -2.46 -4.36 -14.59
N LEU A 103 -2.17 -4.81 -13.37
CA LEU A 103 -2.15 -6.20 -12.94
C LEU A 103 -2.83 -6.22 -11.58
N PRO A 104 -4.03 -6.82 -11.40
CA PRO A 104 -4.89 -6.59 -10.24
C PRO A 104 -4.22 -7.08 -8.94
N ILE A 105 -3.48 -6.19 -8.30
CA ILE A 105 -2.73 -6.42 -7.06
C ILE A 105 -3.05 -5.33 -6.05
N VAL A 106 -3.26 -5.74 -4.80
CA VAL A 106 -3.35 -4.86 -3.64
C VAL A 106 -1.93 -4.46 -3.25
N LEU A 107 -1.57 -3.19 -3.46
CA LEU A 107 -0.26 -2.64 -3.14
C LEU A 107 -0.14 -2.27 -1.65
N TYR A 108 -1.23 -1.74 -1.06
CA TYR A 108 -1.25 -1.28 0.32
C TYR A 108 -2.64 -1.43 0.94
N VAL A 109 -2.68 -1.75 2.23
CA VAL A 109 -3.88 -1.73 3.07
C VAL A 109 -3.64 -0.79 4.25
N GLY A 110 -4.61 0.07 4.54
CA GLY A 110 -4.54 0.96 5.70
C GLY A 110 -5.89 1.21 6.37
N GLU A 111 -5.91 1.47 7.67
CA GLU A 111 -7.08 2.04 8.34
C GLU A 111 -7.02 3.57 8.38
N THR A 112 -8.16 4.26 8.54
CA THR A 112 -8.14 5.64 9.06
C THR A 112 -9.39 6.00 9.87
N LYS A 113 -9.17 6.83 10.90
CA LYS A 113 -10.22 7.59 11.62
C LYS A 113 -10.21 9.09 11.25
N LEU A 114 -9.09 9.59 10.70
CA LEU A 114 -8.90 11.01 10.38
C LEU A 114 -9.40 11.31 8.97
N SER A 115 -9.81 12.58 8.75
CA SER A 115 -10.14 13.08 7.42
C SER A 115 -9.02 12.78 6.41
N ALA A 116 -9.37 12.54 5.14
CA ALA A 116 -8.39 12.22 4.10
C ALA A 116 -7.25 13.26 4.05
N LYS A 117 -7.58 14.54 4.25
CA LYS A 117 -6.64 15.67 4.29
C LYS A 117 -5.61 15.57 5.42
N GLN A 118 -5.97 15.10 6.61
CA GLN A 118 -5.08 15.06 7.78
C GLN A 118 -4.06 13.91 7.73
N ARG A 119 -4.36 12.82 7.00
CA ARG A 119 -3.48 11.63 6.93
C ARG A 119 -2.61 11.58 5.68
N TRP A 120 -3.06 12.16 4.57
CA TRP A 120 -2.40 11.97 3.26
C TRP A 120 -1.26 12.96 2.99
N GLY A 121 -1.14 14.04 3.76
CA GLY A 121 -0.08 15.05 3.58
C GLY A 121 1.32 14.65 4.06
N ASN A 122 1.52 13.49 4.68
CA ASN A 122 2.78 13.13 5.37
C ASN A 122 3.21 11.65 5.29
N HIS A 123 2.68 10.85 4.36
CA HIS A 123 2.84 9.39 4.44
C HIS A 123 3.85 8.79 3.43
N ASP A 124 4.69 7.88 3.93
CA ASP A 124 5.60 7.02 3.15
C ASP A 124 4.90 6.31 1.97
N CYS A 125 3.60 6.01 2.11
CA CYS A 125 2.77 5.37 1.08
C CYS A 125 2.65 6.24 -0.19
N GLU A 126 2.56 7.58 -0.08
CA GLU A 126 2.52 8.46 -1.25
C GLU A 126 3.83 8.37 -2.05
N LEU A 127 4.97 8.30 -1.34
CA LEU A 127 6.28 8.19 -1.97
C LEU A 127 6.45 6.84 -2.69
N TYR A 128 6.02 5.75 -2.06
CA TYR A 128 6.03 4.42 -2.67
C TYR A 128 5.20 4.39 -3.96
N ASN A 129 3.97 4.92 -3.92
CA ASN A 129 3.10 4.98 -5.10
C ASN A 129 3.67 5.85 -6.21
N LYS A 130 4.20 7.03 -5.89
CA LYS A 130 4.84 7.91 -6.89
C LYS A 130 5.99 7.19 -7.61
N ARG A 131 6.87 6.54 -6.84
CA ARG A 131 8.03 5.81 -7.40
C ARG A 131 7.64 4.58 -8.20
N TYR A 132 6.62 3.87 -7.75
CA TYR A 132 6.05 2.78 -8.51
C TYR A 132 5.53 3.26 -9.87
N ILE A 133 4.76 4.35 -9.90
CA ILE A 133 4.26 4.97 -11.15
C ILE A 133 5.40 5.46 -12.03
N GLU A 134 6.38 6.16 -11.44
CA GLU A 134 7.57 6.66 -12.15
C GLU A 134 8.34 5.52 -12.82
N LEU A 135 8.53 4.40 -12.13
CA LEU A 135 9.25 3.24 -12.66
C LEU A 135 8.49 2.57 -13.80
N HIS A 136 7.15 2.47 -13.70
CA HIS A 136 6.32 1.97 -14.79
C HIS A 136 6.40 2.86 -16.02
N ARG A 137 6.28 4.18 -15.85
CA ARG A 137 6.41 5.15 -16.94
C ARG A 137 7.79 5.10 -17.59
N LYS A 138 8.86 4.96 -16.79
CA LYS A 138 10.23 4.83 -17.29
C LYS A 138 10.41 3.63 -18.23
N TYR A 139 9.71 2.53 -17.96
CA TYR A 139 9.83 1.29 -18.73
C TYR A 139 8.69 1.04 -19.73
N ASP A 140 7.82 2.04 -19.90
CA ASP A 140 6.61 1.97 -20.74
C ASP A 140 5.73 0.76 -20.39
N LEU A 141 5.48 0.58 -19.09
CA LEU A 141 4.63 -0.48 -18.56
C LEU A 141 3.26 0.08 -18.13
N PRO A 142 2.18 -0.68 -18.34
CA PRO A 142 0.86 -0.26 -17.89
C PRO A 142 0.80 -0.19 -16.36
N VAL A 143 0.22 0.90 -15.86
CA VAL A 143 -0.05 1.11 -14.44
C VAL A 143 -1.37 1.85 -14.28
N ALA A 144 -2.23 1.35 -13.40
CA ALA A 144 -3.53 1.94 -13.12
C ALA A 144 -3.77 1.92 -11.61
N ILE A 145 -3.13 2.85 -10.89
CA ILE A 145 -3.29 2.93 -9.44
C ILE A 145 -4.56 3.69 -9.07
N ASN A 146 -5.38 3.03 -8.27
CA ASN A 146 -6.56 3.59 -7.65
C ASN A 146 -6.56 3.34 -6.14
N ILE A 147 -7.45 4.04 -5.46
CA ILE A 147 -7.79 3.74 -4.08
C ILE A 147 -9.26 3.38 -3.96
N SER A 148 -9.53 2.35 -3.17
CA SER A 148 -10.87 1.90 -2.85
C SER A 148 -11.11 1.95 -1.34
N PHE A 149 -12.35 2.17 -0.93
CA PHE A 149 -12.73 2.33 0.47
C PHE A 149 -13.74 1.28 0.89
N TRP A 150 -13.50 0.67 2.04
CA TRP A 150 -14.46 -0.15 2.76
C TRP A 150 -14.95 0.61 3.99
N TYR A 151 -16.23 0.97 3.99
CA TYR A 151 -16.85 1.81 5.02
C TYR A 151 -17.46 1.01 6.16
N ASP A 152 -17.81 -0.26 5.94
CA ASP A 152 -18.39 -1.13 6.96
C ASP A 152 -17.31 -1.69 7.90
N THR A 153 -16.73 -0.78 8.70
CA THR A 153 -15.61 -1.09 9.58
C THR A 153 -15.99 -0.97 11.05
N PRO A 154 -15.36 -1.78 11.93
CA PRO A 154 -15.60 -1.66 13.37
C PRO A 154 -15.42 -0.21 13.87
N THR A 155 -16.30 0.27 14.74
CA THR A 155 -16.16 1.62 15.32
C THR A 155 -14.97 1.70 16.30
N ARG A 156 -14.66 0.58 16.98
CA ARG A 156 -13.54 0.46 17.89
C ARG A 156 -12.22 0.37 17.12
N ARG A 157 -11.29 1.26 17.43
CA ARG A 157 -9.97 1.30 16.78
C ARG A 157 -9.21 -0.03 16.90
N SER A 158 -9.27 -0.69 18.06
CA SER A 158 -8.62 -1.98 18.28
C SER A 158 -9.06 -3.04 17.28
N ASP A 159 -10.36 -3.04 16.95
CA ASP A 159 -10.95 -4.08 16.11
C ASP A 159 -10.69 -3.78 14.64
N ARG A 160 -10.65 -2.49 14.25
CA ARG A 160 -10.17 -2.08 12.92
C ARG A 160 -8.70 -2.42 12.70
N LEU A 161 -7.84 -2.19 13.68
CA LEU A 161 -6.42 -2.52 13.56
C LEU A 161 -6.23 -4.04 13.37
N LYS A 162 -7.03 -4.86 14.05
CA LYS A 162 -7.04 -6.32 13.81
C LYS A 162 -7.54 -6.68 12.42
N LEU A 163 -8.57 -6.00 11.92
CA LEU A 163 -9.07 -6.20 10.56
C LEU A 163 -8.01 -5.80 9.52
N GLU A 164 -7.38 -4.63 9.67
CA GLU A 164 -6.28 -4.15 8.86
C GLU A 164 -5.12 -5.15 8.85
N GLU A 165 -4.67 -5.60 10.02
CA GLU A 165 -3.61 -6.62 10.14
C GLU A 165 -4.00 -7.93 9.43
N SER A 166 -5.25 -8.37 9.57
CA SER A 166 -5.75 -9.58 8.91
C SER A 166 -5.74 -9.43 7.39
N LEU A 167 -6.14 -8.27 6.88
CA LEU A 167 -6.12 -7.94 5.45
C LEU A 167 -4.68 -7.82 4.90
N ILE A 168 -3.75 -7.20 5.66
CA ILE A 168 -2.33 -7.12 5.30
C ILE A 168 -1.72 -8.52 5.17
N LYS A 169 -2.06 -9.43 6.10
CA LYS A 169 -1.61 -10.83 6.05
C LYS A 169 -2.25 -11.60 4.90
N LYS A 170 -3.55 -11.43 4.66
CA LYS A 170 -4.30 -12.07 3.56
C LYS A 170 -3.72 -11.69 2.20
N PHE A 171 -3.62 -10.39 1.92
CA PHE A 171 -3.16 -9.91 0.62
C PHE A 171 -1.64 -9.81 0.50
N LYS A 172 -0.89 -10.01 1.59
CA LYS A 172 0.57 -9.84 1.63
C LYS A 172 0.98 -8.54 0.91
N SER A 173 0.27 -7.45 1.18
CA SER A 173 0.42 -6.19 0.43
C SER A 173 1.87 -5.67 0.51
N PRO A 174 2.53 -5.39 -0.64
CA PRO A 174 3.97 -5.15 -0.67
C PRO A 174 4.44 -3.84 -0.05
N PHE A 175 3.59 -2.82 0.03
CA PHE A 175 3.97 -1.52 0.57
C PHE A 175 3.75 -1.43 2.09
N ASN A 176 3.08 -2.42 2.68
CA ASN A 176 2.96 -2.56 4.12
C ASN A 176 4.29 -3.08 4.71
N LYS A 177 4.76 -2.44 5.79
CA LYS A 177 6.09 -2.71 6.39
C LYS A 177 6.21 -4.16 6.87
N GLU A 178 5.08 -4.72 7.28
CA GLU A 178 4.87 -6.09 7.71
C GLU A 178 5.32 -7.12 6.67
N ASN A 179 5.27 -6.78 5.38
CA ASN A 179 5.60 -7.69 4.28
C ASN A 179 6.93 -7.35 3.59
N TRP A 180 7.71 -6.39 4.10
CA TRP A 180 8.99 -6.00 3.48
C TRP A 180 10.03 -7.11 3.48
N ALA A 181 10.01 -8.01 4.47
CA ALA A 181 10.88 -9.19 4.48
C ALA A 181 10.58 -10.15 3.30
N LEU A 182 9.35 -10.14 2.78
CA LEU A 182 8.91 -10.98 1.67
C LEU A 182 9.16 -10.32 0.30
N TRP A 183 8.92 -9.01 0.19
CA TRP A 183 8.91 -8.29 -1.09
C TRP A 183 10.11 -7.36 -1.32
N GLY A 184 10.93 -7.16 -0.29
CA GLY A 184 11.95 -6.12 -0.26
C GLY A 184 11.34 -4.72 -0.11
N GLN A 185 12.18 -3.71 -0.26
CA GLN A 185 11.78 -2.29 -0.23
C GLN A 185 12.13 -1.58 -1.55
N PRO A 186 11.62 -2.03 -2.70
CA PRO A 186 12.08 -1.55 -4.02
C PRO A 186 11.82 -0.05 -4.28
N PHE A 187 10.98 0.59 -3.47
CA PHE A 187 10.57 1.98 -3.66
C PHE A 187 10.89 2.89 -2.46
N CYS A 188 11.66 2.44 -1.45
CA CYS A 188 12.06 3.28 -0.31
C CYS A 188 13.19 4.27 -0.64
N LYS A 189 13.45 5.27 0.22
CA LYS A 189 14.41 6.36 -0.07
C LYS A 189 15.83 5.86 -0.34
N GLU A 190 16.15 4.69 0.16
CA GLU A 190 17.43 3.99 0.06
C GLU A 190 17.16 2.53 -0.26
N ALA A 191 16.58 2.23 -1.43
CA ALA A 191 16.36 0.84 -1.83
C ALA A 191 17.71 0.10 -1.88
N TYR A 192 17.95 -0.77 -0.89
CA TYR A 192 18.94 -1.83 -0.93
C TYR A 192 18.18 -3.04 -1.49
N ILE A 193 18.48 -3.43 -2.73
CA ILE A 193 18.10 -4.73 -3.28
C ILE A 193 19.29 -5.65 -3.08
#